data_AF-A0A3C1XY35-F1
#
_entry.id   AF-A0A3C1XY35-F1
#
_cell.length_a   1.000
_cell.length_b   1.000
_cell.length_c   1.000
_cell.angle_alpha   90.00
_cell.angle_beta   90.00
_cell.angle_gamma   90.00
#
_symmetry.space_group_name_H-M   'P 1'
#
loop_
_entity.id
_entity.type
_entity.pdbx_description
1 polymer ?
#
loop_
_entity_poly.entity_id
_entity_poly.type
_entity_poly.pdbx_seq_one_letter_code
_entity_poly.pdbx_strand_id
1 'polypeptide(L)'
;AATTIGAVATDARITKAEAQKIAGMAHDGLARTINPIHTMLDGDTIFALGTGASGKSANVMLLGVMAAEVMAIAVQRAILSARAIDGYPAAVDFVG
;
A
#
# COMPACT_ATOMS: atom_id res chain seq x y z
N ALA A 1 -5.06 -18.90 -1.61
CA ALA A 1 -4.29 -17.79 -2.20
C ALA A 1 -4.69 -16.53 -1.45
N ALA A 2 -3.73 -15.81 -0.87
CA ALA A 2 -3.97 -14.48 -0.32
C ALA A 2 -3.46 -13.45 -1.34
N THR A 3 -3.98 -12.24 -1.37
CA THR A 3 -3.56 -11.25 -2.36
C THR A 3 -3.89 -9.87 -1.84
N THR A 4 -2.91 -8.97 -1.86
CA THR A 4 -3.14 -7.54 -1.64
C THR A 4 -2.94 -6.76 -2.93
N ILE A 5 -3.97 -6.03 -3.34
CA ILE A 5 -3.90 -5.09 -4.45
C ILE A 5 -4.01 -3.68 -3.87
N GLY A 6 -3.04 -2.82 -4.17
CA GLY A 6 -3.01 -1.47 -3.62
C GLY A 6 -2.53 -0.43 -4.62
N ALA A 7 -2.72 0.83 -4.25
CA ALA A 7 -2.22 1.95 -5.01
C ALA A 7 -1.69 3.06 -4.08
N VAL A 8 -0.67 3.76 -4.55
CA VAL A 8 -0.17 5.01 -3.95
C VAL A 8 -0.25 6.12 -4.98
N ALA A 9 -0.69 7.30 -4.56
CA ALA A 9 -0.86 8.44 -5.45
C ALA A 9 -0.22 9.70 -4.86
N THR A 10 0.37 10.51 -5.72
CA THR A 10 0.92 11.82 -5.39
C THR A 10 0.47 12.86 -6.41
N ASP A 11 0.39 14.13 -6.00
CA ASP A 11 0.14 15.25 -6.89
C ASP A 11 1.42 15.78 -7.57
N ALA A 12 2.58 15.26 -7.19
CA ALA A 12 3.85 15.54 -7.86
C ALA A 12 3.88 15.01 -9.31
N ARG A 13 4.65 15.68 -10.16
CA ARG A 13 5.08 15.15 -11.45
C ARG A 13 6.14 14.08 -11.22
N ILE A 14 5.87 12.86 -11.69
CA ILE A 14 6.80 11.74 -11.66
C ILE A 14 6.85 11.07 -13.03
N THR A 15 8.02 10.55 -13.40
CA THR A 15 8.21 9.71 -14.57
C THR A 15 7.71 8.28 -14.31
N LYS A 16 7.60 7.47 -15.37
CA LYS A 16 7.23 6.06 -15.24
C LYS A 16 8.25 5.24 -14.43
N ALA A 17 9.55 5.53 -14.59
CA ALA A 17 10.60 4.86 -13.84
C ALA A 17 10.52 5.20 -12.34
N GLU A 18 10.26 6.47 -12.01
CA GLU A 18 10.08 6.91 -10.62
C GLU A 18 8.83 6.30 -10.01
N ALA A 19 7.72 6.24 -10.75
CA ALA A 19 6.51 5.56 -10.30
C ALA A 19 6.76 4.07 -10.02
N GLN A 20 7.46 3.36 -10.91
CA GLN A 20 7.84 1.96 -10.68
C GLN A 20 8.69 1.80 -9.42
N LYS A 21 9.65 2.70 -9.17
CA LYS A 21 10.46 2.66 -7.95
C LYS A 21 9.63 2.92 -6.69
N ILE A 22 8.73 3.90 -6.73
CA ILE A 22 7.82 4.22 -5.62
C ILE A 22 6.89 3.04 -5.32
N ALA A 23 6.31 2.42 -6.35
CA ALA A 23 5.47 1.22 -6.21
C ALA A 23 6.25 0.07 -5.56
N GLY A 24 7.49 -0.17 -5.99
CA GLY A 24 8.37 -1.16 -5.36
C GLY A 24 8.62 -0.88 -3.88
N MET A 25 8.92 0.37 -3.52
CA MET A 25 9.13 0.77 -2.11
C MET A 25 7.85 0.68 -1.27
N ALA A 26 6.68 0.88 -1.87
CA ALA A 26 5.41 0.74 -1.15
C ALA A 26 5.17 -0.70 -0.64
N HIS A 27 5.74 -1.72 -1.29
CA HIS A 27 5.69 -3.09 -0.78
C HIS A 27 6.40 -3.26 0.57
N ASP A 28 7.36 -2.40 0.93
CA ASP A 28 7.95 -2.41 2.28
C ASP A 28 6.90 -2.11 3.35
N GLY A 29 5.89 -1.29 3.04
CA GLY A 29 4.75 -1.04 3.91
C GLY A 29 3.86 -2.27 4.11
N LEU A 30 3.65 -3.02 3.03
CA LEU A 30 2.92 -4.29 3.09
C LEU A 30 3.69 -5.30 3.96
N ALA A 31 5.01 -5.41 3.78
CA ALA A 31 5.85 -6.32 4.55
C ALA A 31 5.95 -5.97 6.05
N ARG A 32 5.76 -4.70 6.43
CA ARG A 32 5.67 -4.27 7.84
C ARG A 32 4.36 -4.66 8.52
N THR A 33 3.32 -4.98 7.76
CA THR A 33 1.95 -5.16 8.27
C THR A 33 1.37 -6.53 8.02
N ILE A 34 1.95 -7.30 7.11
CA ILE A 34 1.55 -8.67 6.77
C ILE A 34 2.76 -9.59 6.87
N ASN A 35 2.63 -10.70 7.59
CA ASN A 35 3.70 -11.68 7.78
C ASN A 35 3.14 -13.12 7.87
N PRO A 36 3.52 -14.05 6.96
CA PRO A 36 4.36 -13.83 5.78
C PRO A 36 3.62 -13.07 4.67
N ILE A 37 4.38 -12.49 3.76
CA ILE A 37 3.95 -11.77 2.56
C ILE A 37 4.74 -12.31 1.35
N HIS A 38 4.27 -12.09 0.12
CA HIS A 38 5.01 -12.43 -1.10
C HIS A 38 5.30 -13.92 -1.23
N THR A 39 4.42 -14.77 -0.69
CA THR A 39 4.54 -16.21 -0.92
C THR A 39 4.25 -16.52 -2.39
N MET A 40 4.63 -17.71 -2.84
CA MET A 40 4.37 -18.17 -4.22
C MET A 40 2.87 -18.23 -4.56
N LEU A 41 1.99 -18.17 -3.55
CA LEU A 41 0.54 -18.19 -3.72
C LEU A 41 -0.08 -16.79 -3.67
N ASP A 42 0.74 -15.75 -3.49
CA ASP A 42 0.29 -14.37 -3.36
C ASP A 42 0.37 -13.59 -4.68
N GLY A 43 -0.69 -12.86 -5.01
CA GLY A 43 -0.77 -11.99 -6.19
C GLY A 43 -0.45 -10.52 -5.90
N ASP A 44 0.38 -10.24 -4.89
CA ASP A 44 0.56 -8.89 -4.35
C ASP A 44 1.03 -7.89 -5.41
N THR A 45 0.26 -6.82 -5.61
CA THR A 45 0.53 -5.81 -6.66
C THR A 45 0.21 -4.41 -6.15
N ILE A 46 1.21 -3.52 -6.18
CA ILE A 46 1.03 -2.09 -5.90
C ILE A 46 1.23 -1.25 -7.16
N PHE A 47 0.30 -0.32 -7.41
CA PHE A 47 0.42 0.69 -8.47
C PHE A 47 0.83 2.05 -7.89
N ALA A 48 1.65 2.82 -8.61
CA ALA A 48 1.96 4.20 -8.24
C ALA A 48 1.52 5.18 -9.32
N LEU A 49 0.91 6.29 -8.91
CA LEU A 49 0.39 7.32 -9.79
C LEU A 49 0.87 8.71 -9.36
N GLY A 50 1.29 9.53 -10.33
CA GLY A 50 1.50 10.96 -10.15
C GLY A 50 0.49 11.72 -10.98
N THR A 51 -0.42 12.47 -10.35
CA THR A 51 -1.44 13.24 -11.06
C THR A 51 -0.86 14.49 -11.71
N GLY A 52 0.29 14.97 -11.23
CA GLY A 52 0.95 16.19 -11.69
C GLY A 52 0.21 17.49 -11.35
N ALA A 53 -0.87 17.42 -10.55
CA ALA A 53 -1.71 18.56 -10.21
C ALA A 53 -0.96 19.68 -9.47
N SER A 54 0.08 19.34 -8.70
CA SER A 54 0.93 20.34 -8.02
C SER A 54 1.78 21.16 -8.98
N GLY A 55 2.00 20.67 -10.21
CA GLY A 55 2.96 21.22 -11.16
C GLY A 55 4.43 21.02 -10.79
N LYS A 56 4.74 20.43 -9.63
CA LYS A 56 6.09 20.31 -9.06
C LYS A 56 6.63 18.89 -9.20
N SER A 57 7.94 18.76 -9.41
CA SER A 57 8.65 17.50 -9.20
C SER A 57 8.96 17.30 -7.72
N ALA A 58 9.19 16.06 -7.29
CA ALA A 58 9.52 15.73 -5.92
C ALA A 58 10.70 14.78 -5.83
N ASN A 59 11.35 14.75 -4.67
CA ASN A 59 12.40 13.78 -4.40
C ASN A 59 11.79 12.37 -4.32
N VAL A 60 12.23 11.48 -5.20
CA VAL A 60 11.69 10.12 -5.36
C VAL A 60 11.93 9.26 -4.11
N MET A 61 13.06 9.43 -3.43
CA MET A 61 13.34 8.72 -2.18
C MET A 61 12.37 9.13 -1.09
N LEU A 62 12.09 10.43 -0.96
CA LEU A 62 11.09 10.93 -0.01
C LEU A 62 9.70 10.36 -0.32
N LEU A 63 9.28 10.43 -1.60
CA LEU A 63 8.00 9.85 -2.02
C LEU A 63 7.93 8.34 -1.76
N GLY A 64 9.01 7.60 -1.99
CA GLY A 64 9.07 6.16 -1.74
C GLY A 64 8.97 5.81 -0.26
N VAL A 65 9.65 6.54 0.62
CA VAL A 65 9.54 6.37 2.08
C VAL A 65 8.11 6.66 2.55
N MET A 66 7.53 7.76 2.07
CA MET A 66 6.13 8.09 2.37
C MET A 66 5.17 7.04 1.82
N ALA A 67 5.42 6.49 0.64
CA ALA A 67 4.61 5.45 0.02
C ALA A 67 4.59 4.16 0.85
N ALA A 68 5.74 3.73 1.38
CA ALA A 68 5.81 2.61 2.32
C ALA A 68 5.00 2.88 3.60
N GLU A 69 5.13 4.08 4.16
CA GLU A 69 4.43 4.47 5.39
C GLU A 69 2.90 4.49 5.18
N VAL A 70 2.42 5.18 4.14
CA VAL A 70 0.97 5.26 3.89
C VAL A 70 0.38 3.92 3.48
N MET A 71 1.16 3.03 2.86
CA MET A 71 0.72 1.67 2.57
C MET A 71 0.50 0.87 3.86
N ALA A 72 1.44 0.92 4.81
CA ALA A 72 1.27 0.27 6.11
C ALA A 72 0.05 0.83 6.88
N ILE A 73 -0.16 2.14 6.82
CA ILE A 73 -1.35 2.78 7.40
C ILE A 73 -2.62 2.32 6.69
N ALA A 74 -2.62 2.20 5.36
CA ALA A 74 -3.77 1.77 4.58
C ALA A 74 -4.19 0.33 4.92
N VAL A 75 -3.22 -0.58 5.08
CA VAL A 75 -3.48 -1.97 5.50
C VAL A 75 -4.11 -2.00 6.89
N GLN A 76 -3.54 -1.28 7.87
CA GLN A 76 -4.12 -1.21 9.21
C GLN A 76 -5.55 -0.63 9.19
N ARG A 77 -5.78 0.44 8.41
CA ARG A 77 -7.12 1.01 8.25
C ARG A 77 -8.10 0.01 7.63
N ALA A 78 -7.68 -0.77 6.65
CA ALA A 78 -8.52 -1.79 6.03
C ALA A 78 -8.93 -2.85 7.07
N ILE A 79 -7.99 -3.33 7.88
CA ILE A 79 -8.24 -4.31 8.95
C ILE A 79 -9.22 -3.74 9.99
N LEU A 80 -9.00 -2.51 10.45
CA LEU A 80 -9.83 -1.86 11.47
C LEU A 80 -11.20 -1.40 10.95
N SER A 81 -11.37 -1.25 9.64
CA SER A 81 -12.65 -0.86 9.01
C SER A 81 -13.48 -2.05 8.54
N ALA A 82 -12.89 -3.26 8.53
CA ALA A 82 -13.59 -4.47 8.14
C ALA A 82 -14.74 -4.77 9.11
N ARG A 83 -15.81 -5.38 8.59
CA ARG A 83 -16.94 -5.88 9.39
C ARG A 83 -17.08 -7.37 9.15
N ALA A 84 -17.52 -8.10 10.17
CA ALA A 84 -17.79 -9.52 10.04
C ALA A 84 -18.80 -9.81 8.93
N ILE A 85 -18.60 -10.95 8.28
CA ILE A 85 -19.60 -11.62 7.46
C ILE A 85 -19.81 -13.04 8.03
N ASP A 86 -20.84 -13.74 7.56
CA ASP A 86 -21.14 -15.08 8.05
C ASP A 86 -19.93 -16.02 7.93
N GLY A 87 -19.55 -16.65 9.04
CA GLY A 87 -18.37 -17.52 9.14
C GLY A 87 -17.00 -16.82 9.16
N TYR A 88 -16.92 -15.50 9.02
CA TYR A 88 -15.66 -14.75 8.99
C TYR A 88 -15.71 -13.50 9.89
N PRO A 89 -15.20 -13.60 11.14
CA PRO A 89 -15.13 -12.46 12.04
C PRO A 89 -14.11 -11.42 11.56
N ALA A 90 -14.35 -10.15 11.86
CA ALA A 90 -13.40 -9.07 11.65
C ALA A 90 -12.43 -8.96 12.83
N ALA A 91 -11.26 -8.38 12.59
CA ALA A 91 -10.26 -8.18 13.64
C ALA A 91 -10.82 -7.40 14.84
N VAL A 92 -11.68 -6.40 14.58
CA VAL A 92 -12.32 -5.58 15.61
C VAL A 92 -13.25 -6.36 16.53
N ASP A 93 -13.75 -7.53 16.11
CA ASP A 93 -14.62 -8.36 16.96
C ASP A 93 -13.83 -9.07 18.08
N PHE A 94 -12.50 -9.11 17.96
CA PHE A 94 -11.59 -9.68 18.95
C PHE A 94 -10.94 -8.64 19.87
N VAL A 95 -11.11 -7.35 19.56
CA VAL A 95 -10.50 -6.25 20.31
C VAL A 95 -11.60 -5.59 21.13
N GLY A 96 -11.63 -5.90 22.43
CA GLY A 96 -12.51 -5.26 23.43
C GLY A 96 -11.98 -3.94 23.95
#